data_AF-A0A924B928-F1
#
_entry.id   AF-A0A924B928-F1
#
_cell.length_a   1.000
_cell.length_b   1.000
_cell.length_c   1.000
_cell.angle_alpha   90.00
_cell.angle_beta   90.00
_cell.angle_gamma   90.00
#
_symmetry.space_group_name_H-M   'P 1'
#
loop_
_entity.id
_entity.type
_entity.pdbx_description
1 polymer ?
#
loop_
_entity_poly.entity_id
_entity_poly.type
_entity_poly.pdbx_seq_one_letter_code
_entity_poly.pdbx_strand_id
1 'polypeptide(L)'
;MKFKIPKISQQNKILLCSFLFLMLVYMLFGMKSEKPVTKYNPVYADTLIPKGFVLIPIELANADSVSALMDQFGVVDLFTGTLTARGNKKIAAKVKILRAPLNPNQYAVLVPETLSQTIMNASGPFWAIVQNRDAKQEDIKEKVNHTVRIEYHQTGADL
;
A
#
# COMPACT_ATOMS: atom_id res chain seq x y z
N MET A 1 -45.55 -3.80 60.41
CA MET A 1 -44.42 -3.05 60.98
C MET A 1 -44.45 -1.63 60.41
N LYS A 2 -44.88 -0.62 61.18
CA LYS A 2 -45.05 0.76 60.69
C LYS A 2 -43.72 1.51 60.79
N PHE A 3 -43.10 1.84 59.66
CA PHE A 3 -41.88 2.64 59.62
C PHE A 3 -42.20 4.09 60.02
N LYS A 4 -41.73 4.53 61.19
CA LYS A 4 -41.75 5.94 61.60
C LYS A 4 -40.72 6.70 60.77
N ILE A 5 -41.19 7.52 59.84
CA ILE A 5 -40.33 8.42 59.08
C ILE A 5 -39.93 9.58 60.02
N PRO A 6 -38.63 9.80 60.27
CA PRO A 6 -38.21 10.89 61.14
C PRO A 6 -38.61 12.25 60.53
N LYS A 7 -39.01 13.19 61.40
CA LYS A 7 -39.38 14.56 61.01
C LYS A 7 -38.11 15.32 60.60
N ILE A 8 -37.76 15.23 59.32
CA ILE A 8 -36.59 15.89 58.74
C ILE A 8 -36.86 17.41 58.66
N SER A 9 -35.99 18.21 59.27
CA SER A 9 -35.99 19.69 59.18
C SER A 9 -35.93 20.15 57.72
N GLN A 10 -36.60 21.24 57.36
CA GLN A 10 -36.70 21.68 55.95
C GLN A 10 -35.33 21.88 55.28
N GLN A 11 -34.32 22.32 56.03
CA GLN A 11 -32.95 22.48 55.52
C GLN A 11 -32.33 21.15 55.10
N ASN A 12 -32.58 20.07 55.85
CA ASN A 12 -32.08 18.73 55.53
C ASN A 12 -32.80 18.12 54.32
N LYS A 13 -34.04 18.53 54.04
CA LYS A 13 -34.75 18.11 52.82
C LYS A 13 -34.11 18.69 51.57
N ILE A 14 -33.71 19.97 51.62
CA ILE A 14 -33.04 20.64 50.51
C ILE A 14 -31.68 19.99 50.25
N LEU A 15 -30.93 19.68 51.31
CA LEU A 15 -29.63 19.00 51.20
C LEU A 15 -29.75 17.56 50.65
N LEU A 16 -30.81 16.84 51.03
CA LEU A 16 -31.06 15.49 50.51
C LEU A 16 -31.47 15.52 49.03
N CYS A 17 -32.30 16.48 48.63
CA CYS A 17 -32.67 16.66 47.21
C CYS A 17 -31.47 17.04 46.35
N SER A 18 -30.58 17.92 46.80
CA SER A 18 -29.39 18.28 46.04
C SER A 18 -28.42 17.10 45.90
N PHE A 19 -28.25 16.29 46.94
CA PHE A 19 -27.41 15.08 46.89
C PHE A 19 -27.97 14.04 45.92
N LEU A 20 -29.28 13.78 45.95
CA LEU A 20 -29.93 12.85 45.02
C LEU A 20 -29.85 13.35 43.57
N PHE A 21 -30.01 14.66 43.36
CA PHE A 21 -29.85 15.25 42.03
C PHE A 21 -28.42 15.09 41.51
N LEU A 22 -27.41 15.33 42.35
CA LEU A 22 -26.00 15.17 41.96
C LEU A 22 -25.65 13.72 41.66
N MET A 23 -26.20 12.77 42.44
CA MET A 23 -26.05 11.33 42.19
C MET A 23 -26.69 10.92 40.86
N LEU A 24 -27.89 11.43 40.55
CA LEU A 24 -28.57 11.17 39.29
C LEU A 24 -27.75 11.69 38.09
N VAL A 25 -27.23 12.90 38.18
CA VAL A 25 -26.36 13.49 37.14
C VAL A 25 -25.09 12.64 36.98
N TYR A 26 -24.47 12.21 38.07
CA TYR A 26 -23.30 11.33 38.00
C TYR A 26 -23.63 9.98 37.36
N MET A 27 -24.82 9.42 37.61
CA MET A 27 -25.23 8.16 37.00
C MET A 27 -25.50 8.29 35.49
N LEU A 28 -26.09 9.42 35.06
CA LEU A 28 -26.39 9.69 33.66
C LEU A 28 -25.15 10.01 32.83
N PHE A 29 -24.14 10.67 33.41
CA PHE A 29 -22.96 11.16 32.68
C PHE A 29 -21.64 10.48 33.06
N GLY A 30 -21.58 9.79 34.21
CA GLY A 30 -20.36 9.22 34.78
C GLY A 30 -20.01 7.83 34.26
N MET A 31 -20.90 7.19 33.50
CA MET A 31 -20.62 5.91 32.85
C MET A 31 -19.77 6.15 31.60
N LYS A 32 -18.50 6.55 31.81
CA LYS A 32 -17.48 6.51 30.78
C LYS A 32 -17.33 5.06 30.34
N SER A 33 -17.72 4.78 29.10
CA SER A 33 -17.42 3.51 28.45
C SER A 33 -15.92 3.27 28.54
N GLU A 34 -15.52 2.29 29.35
CA GLU A 34 -14.21 1.67 29.19
C GLU A 34 -14.16 1.17 27.74
N LYS A 35 -13.26 1.77 26.95
CA LYS A 35 -13.00 1.28 25.61
C LYS A 35 -12.58 -0.19 25.78
N PRO A 36 -13.20 -1.14 25.07
CA PRO A 36 -12.80 -2.53 25.18
C PRO A 36 -11.31 -2.61 24.90
N VAL A 37 -10.55 -3.17 25.83
CA VAL A 37 -9.11 -3.40 25.66
C VAL A 37 -8.98 -4.37 24.49
N THR A 38 -8.73 -3.82 23.30
CA THR A 38 -8.47 -4.59 22.09
C THR A 38 -7.23 -5.42 22.42
N LYS A 39 -7.39 -6.74 22.52
CA LYS A 39 -6.27 -7.67 22.62
C LYS A 39 -5.29 -7.34 21.50
N TYR A 40 -4.14 -6.79 21.86
CA TYR A 40 -3.06 -6.50 20.92
C TYR A 40 -2.48 -7.85 20.49
N ASN A 41 -3.07 -8.46 19.46
CA ASN A 41 -2.42 -9.53 18.75
C ASN A 41 -1.28 -8.88 17.96
N PRO A 42 -0.01 -9.18 18.23
CA PRO A 42 1.07 -8.71 17.39
C PRO A 42 0.82 -9.24 15.98
N VAL A 43 0.48 -8.34 15.07
CA VAL A 43 0.33 -8.67 13.65
C VAL A 43 1.75 -8.90 13.14
N TYR A 44 2.17 -10.15 13.07
CA TYR A 44 3.46 -10.52 12.49
C TYR A 44 3.41 -10.25 10.99
N ALA A 45 4.45 -9.61 10.43
CA ALA A 45 4.52 -9.28 9.00
C ALA A 45 4.29 -10.50 8.10
N ASP A 46 4.72 -11.68 8.55
CA ASP A 46 4.57 -12.96 7.86
C ASP A 46 3.11 -13.41 7.71
N THR A 47 2.20 -12.92 8.57
CA THR A 47 0.76 -13.21 8.47
C THR A 47 0.05 -12.39 7.40
N LEU A 48 0.68 -11.31 6.91
CA LEU A 48 0.10 -10.42 5.89
C LEU A 48 0.54 -10.80 4.47
N ILE A 49 1.54 -11.67 4.32
CA ILE A 49 1.99 -12.16 3.03
C ILE A 49 1.02 -13.24 2.54
N PRO A 50 0.40 -13.08 1.34
CA PRO A 50 -0.49 -14.09 0.81
C PRO A 50 0.23 -15.43 0.59
N LYS A 51 -0.50 -16.54 0.75
CA LYS A 51 0.04 -17.88 0.49
C LYS A 51 0.57 -17.99 -0.95
N GLY A 52 1.77 -18.57 -1.10
CA GLY A 52 2.44 -18.74 -2.40
C GLY A 52 3.14 -17.49 -2.93
N PHE A 53 3.17 -16.41 -2.14
CA PHE A 53 3.94 -15.20 -2.43
C PHE A 53 5.06 -15.04 -1.41
N VAL A 54 6.11 -14.36 -1.85
CA VAL A 54 7.24 -14.00 -1.01
C VAL A 54 7.57 -12.52 -1.22
N LEU A 55 8.08 -11.90 -0.16
CA LEU A 55 8.55 -10.53 -0.17
C LEU A 55 10.07 -10.54 -0.32
N ILE A 56 10.58 -9.99 -1.41
CA ILE A 56 12.02 -10.01 -1.71
C ILE A 56 12.57 -8.60 -1.60
N PRO A 57 13.54 -8.35 -0.71
CA PRO A 57 14.23 -7.07 -0.67
C PRO A 57 15.03 -6.87 -1.96
N ILE A 58 14.90 -5.70 -2.58
CA ILE A 58 15.60 -5.35 -3.81
C ILE A 58 16.21 -3.96 -3.72
N GLU A 59 17.34 -3.78 -4.39
CA GLU A 59 17.96 -2.47 -4.60
C GLU A 59 17.54 -1.93 -5.96
N LEU A 60 17.06 -0.69 -6.00
CA LEU A 60 16.64 -0.04 -7.24
C LEU A 60 17.70 0.97 -7.69
N ALA A 61 18.11 0.88 -8.97
CA ALA A 61 18.96 1.86 -9.60
C ALA A 61 18.29 3.24 -9.71
N ASN A 62 16.96 3.26 -9.86
CA ASN A 62 16.14 4.47 -9.97
C ASN A 62 15.26 4.71 -8.73
N ALA A 63 15.75 4.35 -7.54
CA ALA A 63 15.04 4.47 -6.27
C ALA A 63 14.44 5.87 -6.05
N ASP A 64 15.19 6.94 -6.30
CA ASP A 64 14.74 8.32 -6.07
C ASP A 64 13.54 8.68 -6.96
N SER A 65 13.62 8.37 -8.26
CA SER A 65 12.55 8.61 -9.22
C SER A 65 11.30 7.82 -8.87
N VAL A 66 11.47 6.57 -8.44
CA VAL A 66 10.38 5.68 -8.05
C VAL A 66 9.70 6.21 -6.78
N SER A 67 10.48 6.66 -5.80
CA SER A 67 10.00 7.22 -4.53
C SER A 67 9.18 8.50 -4.68
N ALA A 68 9.44 9.28 -5.74
CA ALA A 68 8.68 10.49 -6.02
C ALA A 68 7.30 10.19 -6.62
N LEU A 69 7.11 9.01 -7.18
CA LEU A 69 5.89 8.60 -7.89
C LEU A 69 4.97 7.70 -7.06
N MET A 70 5.48 7.09 -5.99
CA MET A 70 4.71 6.22 -5.10
C MET A 70 4.90 6.64 -3.65
N ASP A 71 3.86 6.43 -2.84
CA ASP A 71 3.93 6.70 -1.40
C ASP A 71 4.57 5.50 -0.66
N GLN A 72 3.75 4.60 -0.10
CA GLN A 72 4.24 3.40 0.62
C GLN A 72 4.30 2.15 -0.26
N PHE A 73 3.44 2.05 -1.26
CA PHE A 73 3.37 0.91 -2.16
C PHE A 73 2.97 1.35 -3.58
N GLY A 74 3.37 0.56 -4.56
CA GLY A 74 3.07 0.79 -5.97
C GLY A 74 3.00 -0.50 -6.76
N VAL A 75 2.62 -0.38 -8.04
CA VAL A 75 2.71 -1.47 -9.01
C VAL A 75 3.79 -1.10 -10.00
N VAL A 76 4.73 -2.01 -10.25
CA VAL A 76 5.87 -1.76 -11.13
C VAL A 76 6.14 -2.92 -12.06
N ASP A 77 6.75 -2.63 -13.19
CA ASP A 77 7.47 -3.61 -13.98
C ASP A 77 8.94 -3.60 -13.55
N LEU A 78 9.52 -4.78 -13.35
CA LEU A 78 10.88 -4.98 -12.86
C LEU A 78 11.79 -5.48 -13.98
N PHE A 79 12.95 -4.84 -14.14
CA PHE A 79 13.95 -5.17 -15.15
C PHE A 79 15.34 -5.39 -14.52
N THR A 80 16.12 -6.31 -15.10
CA THR A 80 17.57 -6.41 -14.84
C THR A 80 18.38 -5.56 -15.81
N GLY A 81 19.59 -5.19 -15.40
CA GLY A 81 20.62 -4.67 -16.30
C GLY A 81 20.79 -3.16 -16.25
N THR A 82 21.66 -2.65 -17.12
CA THR A 82 21.93 -1.21 -17.24
C THR A 82 21.08 -0.62 -18.38
N LEU A 83 20.66 0.64 -18.24
CA LEU A 83 19.79 1.34 -19.20
C LEU A 83 20.37 1.41 -20.63
N THR A 84 21.69 1.25 -20.76
CA THR A 84 22.47 1.46 -21.99
C THR A 84 22.82 0.18 -22.74
N ALA A 85 22.66 -1.00 -22.14
CA ALA A 85 23.04 -2.25 -22.79
C ALA A 85 21.83 -2.98 -23.39
N ARG A 86 22.06 -3.67 -24.51
CA ARG A 86 21.17 -4.58 -25.25
C ARG A 86 20.65 -5.79 -24.44
N GLY A 87 20.71 -5.72 -23.11
CA GLY A 87 20.48 -6.80 -22.14
C GLY A 87 19.53 -6.42 -21.01
N ASN A 88 18.70 -5.39 -21.18
CA ASN A 88 17.61 -5.08 -20.27
C ASN A 88 16.50 -6.13 -20.39
N LYS A 89 16.44 -7.05 -19.41
CA LYS A 89 15.45 -8.14 -19.40
C LYS A 89 14.36 -7.83 -18.40
N LYS A 90 13.10 -7.83 -18.84
CA LYS A 90 11.95 -7.79 -17.94
C LYS A 90 11.90 -9.10 -17.15
N ILE A 91 11.99 -9.01 -15.82
CA ILE A 91 11.91 -10.16 -14.92
C ILE A 91 10.46 -10.41 -14.52
N ALA A 92 9.78 -9.32 -14.17
CA ALA A 92 8.43 -9.38 -13.66
C ALA A 92 7.63 -8.18 -14.16
N ALA A 93 6.36 -8.43 -14.46
CA ALA A 93 5.42 -7.40 -14.89
C ALA A 93 4.35 -7.22 -13.82
N LYS A 94 3.93 -5.98 -13.59
CA LYS A 94 2.86 -5.59 -12.65
C LYS A 94 3.01 -6.21 -11.25
N VAL A 95 4.23 -6.22 -10.73
CA VAL A 95 4.48 -6.67 -9.35
C VAL A 95 4.26 -5.54 -8.37
N LYS A 96 3.75 -5.89 -7.18
CA LYS A 96 3.61 -4.91 -6.11
C LYS A 96 4.98 -4.66 -5.51
N ILE A 97 5.34 -3.40 -5.38
CA ILE A 97 6.53 -2.95 -4.66
C ILE A 97 6.11 -2.20 -3.41
N LEU A 98 6.89 -2.37 -2.35
CA LEU A 98 6.67 -1.81 -1.04
C LEU A 98 7.94 -1.08 -0.61
N ARG A 99 7.78 0.12 -0.07
CA ARG A 99 8.85 0.87 0.56
C ARG A 99 8.95 0.50 2.03
N ALA A 100 10.17 0.31 2.55
CA ALA A 100 10.34 0.02 3.96
C ALA A 100 9.96 1.24 4.83
N PRO A 101 9.13 1.08 5.88
CA PRO A 101 8.67 2.21 6.70
C PRO A 101 9.80 2.96 7.43
N LEU A 102 10.83 2.23 7.84
CA LEU A 102 11.96 2.78 8.61
C LEU A 102 13.13 3.20 7.72
N ASN A 103 13.21 2.70 6.49
CA ASN A 103 14.29 3.03 5.57
C ASN A 103 13.74 3.39 4.18
N PRO A 104 13.67 4.69 3.84
CA PRO A 104 13.08 5.15 2.58
C PRO A 104 13.81 4.67 1.31
N ASN A 105 15.04 4.17 1.44
CA ASN A 105 15.87 3.70 0.32
C ASN A 105 15.79 2.18 0.13
N GLN A 106 15.09 1.47 1.01
CA GLN A 106 14.88 0.03 0.90
C GLN A 106 13.51 -0.27 0.33
N TYR A 107 13.52 -1.16 -0.66
CA TYR A 107 12.32 -1.61 -1.34
C TYR A 107 12.23 -3.12 -1.25
N ALA A 108 11.00 -3.61 -1.30
CA ALA A 108 10.74 -5.02 -1.43
C ALA A 108 9.63 -5.26 -2.45
N VAL A 109 9.76 -6.32 -3.23
CA VAL A 109 8.74 -6.72 -4.21
C VAL A 109 8.02 -7.96 -3.74
N LEU A 110 6.70 -7.93 -3.89
CA LEU A 110 5.84 -9.08 -3.64
C LEU A 110 5.68 -9.86 -4.94
N VAL A 111 6.19 -11.09 -4.96
CA VAL A 111 6.21 -11.95 -6.14
C VAL A 111 5.77 -13.37 -5.79
N PRO A 112 5.26 -14.15 -6.75
CA PRO A 112 5.09 -15.59 -6.58
C PRO A 112 6.40 -16.27 -6.20
N GLU A 113 6.33 -17.28 -5.33
CA GLU A 113 7.50 -18.04 -4.86
C GLU A 113 8.33 -18.61 -6.02
N THR A 114 7.70 -19.00 -7.13
CA THR A 114 8.38 -19.51 -8.33
C THR A 114 9.31 -18.49 -9.00
N LEU A 115 9.01 -17.19 -8.90
CA LEU A 115 9.85 -16.12 -9.45
C LEU A 115 10.98 -15.71 -8.50
N SER A 116 10.93 -16.16 -7.25
CA SER A 116 11.91 -15.76 -6.23
C SER A 116 13.35 -16.13 -6.60
N GLN A 117 13.56 -17.38 -7.04
CA GLN A 117 14.87 -17.86 -7.46
C GLN A 117 15.39 -17.08 -8.67
N THR A 118 14.51 -16.69 -9.60
CA THR A 118 14.90 -15.90 -10.78
C THR A 118 15.38 -14.51 -10.38
N ILE A 119 14.71 -13.86 -9.42
CA ILE A 119 15.09 -12.54 -8.93
C ILE A 119 16.38 -12.62 -8.11
N MET A 120 16.54 -13.63 -7.25
CA MET A 120 17.76 -13.82 -6.45
C MET A 120 18.99 -14.15 -7.31
N ASN A 121 18.80 -14.88 -8.41
CA ASN A 121 19.88 -15.20 -9.36
C ASN A 121 20.19 -14.03 -10.31
N ALA A 122 19.27 -13.09 -10.48
CA ALA A 122 19.48 -11.88 -11.26
C ALA A 122 20.37 -10.91 -10.47
N SER A 123 21.67 -10.91 -10.76
CA SER A 123 22.61 -9.98 -10.13
C SER A 123 22.46 -8.56 -10.70
N GLY A 124 22.15 -7.61 -9.83
CA GLY A 124 22.33 -6.18 -10.11
C GLY A 124 21.29 -5.30 -9.43
N PRO A 125 21.54 -3.99 -9.36
CA PRO A 125 20.49 -3.06 -9.02
C PRO A 125 19.39 -3.16 -10.10
N PHE A 126 18.16 -3.31 -9.65
CA PHE A 126 17.00 -3.47 -10.52
C PHE A 126 16.48 -2.13 -11.00
N TRP A 127 15.80 -2.11 -12.13
CA TRP A 127 15.06 -0.94 -12.59
C TRP A 127 13.57 -1.19 -12.44
N ALA A 128 12.87 -0.22 -11.85
CA ALA A 128 11.43 -0.28 -11.69
C ALA A 128 10.74 0.79 -12.56
N ILE A 129 9.74 0.38 -13.33
CA ILE A 129 8.88 1.30 -14.08
C ILE A 129 7.50 1.30 -13.42
N VAL A 130 7.06 2.45 -12.92
CA VAL A 130 5.75 2.59 -12.27
C VAL A 130 4.64 2.37 -13.30
N GLN A 131 3.74 1.46 -12.97
CA GLN A 131 2.58 1.12 -13.78
C GLN A 131 1.32 1.71 -13.15
N ASN A 132 0.37 2.07 -14.00
CA ASN A 132 -0.96 2.42 -13.51
C ASN A 132 -1.61 1.16 -12.90
N ARG A 133 -2.08 1.30 -11.65
CA ARG A 133 -2.71 0.24 -10.87
C ARG A 133 -3.96 -0.34 -11.54
N ASP A 134 -4.72 0.49 -12.23
CA ASP A 134 -6.02 0.12 -12.81
C ASP A 134 -5.95 -0.14 -14.31
N ALA A 135 -4.77 0.01 -14.93
CA ALA A 135 -4.61 -0.26 -16.35
C ALA A 135 -4.78 -1.76 -16.62
N LYS A 136 -5.81 -2.11 -17.38
CA LYS A 136 -5.89 -3.41 -18.07
C LYS A 136 -4.74 -3.46 -19.08
N GLN A 137 -4.12 -4.64 -19.29
CA GLN A 137 -3.14 -4.79 -20.38
C GLN A 137 -3.86 -4.53 -21.70
N GLU A 138 -3.83 -3.29 -22.18
CA GLU A 138 -4.12 -3.00 -23.57
C GLU A 138 -2.82 -3.26 -24.32
N ASP A 139 -2.77 -4.35 -25.08
CA ASP A 139 -1.75 -4.53 -26.09
C ASP A 139 -1.88 -3.36 -27.05
N ILE A 140 -0.97 -2.40 -26.98
CA ILE A 140 -0.77 -1.46 -28.08
C ILE A 140 -0.33 -2.35 -29.24
N LYS A 141 -1.29 -2.74 -30.09
CA LYS A 141 -1.02 -3.37 -31.37
C LYS A 141 -0.13 -2.39 -32.11
N GLU A 142 1.16 -2.71 -32.15
CA GLU A 142 2.15 -2.03 -32.95
C GLU A 142 1.59 -1.99 -34.38
N LYS A 143 1.08 -0.81 -34.80
CA LYS A 143 0.70 -0.60 -36.19
C LYS A 143 2.00 -0.70 -36.96
N VAL A 144 2.23 -1.89 -37.54
CA VAL A 144 3.31 -2.17 -38.47
C VAL A 144 3.35 -1.05 -39.50
N ASN A 145 4.41 -0.26 -39.41
CA ASN A 145 4.68 0.88 -40.26
C ASN A 145 4.66 0.38 -41.71
N HIS A 146 3.69 0.83 -42.52
CA HIS A 146 3.71 0.53 -43.95
C HIS A 146 4.94 1.20 -44.54
N THR A 147 5.92 0.40 -44.96
CA THR A 147 7.07 0.86 -45.73
C THR A 147 6.55 1.51 -46.99
N VAL A 148 6.52 2.84 -47.04
CA VAL A 148 6.16 3.58 -48.26
C VAL A 148 7.25 3.29 -49.29
N ARG A 149 6.94 2.45 -50.26
CA ARG A 149 7.81 2.15 -51.39
C ARG A 149 7.75 3.35 -52.33
N ILE A 150 8.75 4.22 -52.25
CA ILE A 150 8.90 5.34 -53.19
C ILE A 150 9.41 4.73 -54.51
N GLU A 151 8.50 4.54 -55.46
CA GLU A 151 8.87 4.25 -56.85
C GLU A 151 9.39 5.52 -57.50
N TYR A 152 10.67 5.50 -57.87
CA TYR A 152 11.24 6.52 -58.74
C TYR A 152 10.73 6.26 -60.15
N HIS A 153 9.89 7.17 -60.66
CA HIS A 153 9.68 7.27 -62.10
C HIS A 153 11.03 7.65 -62.73
N GLN A 154 11.68 6.66 -63.35
CA GLN A 154 12.71 6.91 -64.33
C GLN A 154 12.02 7.56 -65.53
N THR A 155 12.11 8.89 -65.62
CA THR A 155 11.94 9.57 -66.90
C THR A 155 13.13 9.14 -67.76
N GLY A 156 12.88 8.14 -68.60
CA GLY A 156 13.78 7.73 -69.66
C GLY A 156 14.11 8.92 -70.55
N ALA A 157 15.39 8.98 -70.90
CA ALA A 157 15.95 9.85 -71.91
C ALA A 157 15.23 9.69 -73.25
N ASP A 158 15.26 10.73 -74.09
CA ASP A 158 15.55 10.56 -75.51
C ASP A 158 15.94 11.90 -76.15
N LEU A 159 17.12 11.87 -76.78
CA LEU A 159 17.71 12.75 -77.82
C LEU A 159 18.41 14.05 -77.39
#